data_AF-A0A453BT60-F1
#
_entry.id   AF-A0A453BT60-F1
#
_cell.length_a   1.000
_cell.length_b   1.000
_cell.length_c   1.000
_cell.angle_alpha   90.00
_cell.angle_beta   90.00
_cell.angle_gamma   90.00
#
_symmetry.space_group_name_H-M   'P 1'
#
loop_
_entity.id
_entity.type
_entity.pdbx_description
1 polymer ?
#
loop_
_entity_poly.entity_id
_entity_poly.type
_entity_poly.pdbx_seq_one_letter_code
_entity_poly.pdbx_strand_id
1 'polypeptide(L)'
;MTSDVIAKMINEDKIQVLINLNGYTKGARNEIFAMQPAPIQVSYMGFPGTTGASYIDYLVTDEFVSPTRYAHIYSEKLVHLPHCYFVNDYKQKNCDVLGPVCPHERSDYGLPKDKFIFACFNQLYKMDPEIFDTWCNIVKRVPNSVLWLLRFPATGEMRVKAHAAARGVSPDQIIFTDVAMKHEHIRRSELADLFLDTPLCNAHTTGTDILWAGLPMITLPLEKMATRVAGSLCLATGLGDEMIVSSTKEYEDRAVELATNPAKLQALTNKLKEVRLTCPLFDTARWVRNLDRAYFKMWNIYCSGRHPEPFKVKEDDSEFPYDR
;
A
#
# COMPACT_ATOMS: atom_id res chain seq x y z
N MET A 1 27.28 13.59 -9.50
CA MET A 1 27.31 14.81 -8.66
C MET A 1 27.37 14.39 -7.19
N THR A 2 28.35 14.89 -6.45
CA THR A 2 28.54 14.59 -5.02
C THR A 2 27.40 15.20 -4.18
N SER A 3 27.21 14.75 -2.94
CA SER A 3 26.04 15.16 -2.13
C SER A 3 26.10 16.63 -1.71
N ASP A 4 27.31 17.15 -1.49
CA ASP A 4 27.57 18.56 -1.16
C ASP A 4 27.20 19.51 -2.31
N VAL A 5 27.54 19.15 -3.54
CA VAL A 5 27.18 19.95 -4.73
C VAL A 5 25.65 19.99 -4.90
N ILE A 6 24.95 18.88 -4.67
CA ILE A 6 23.48 18.86 -4.73
C ILE A 6 22.86 19.69 -3.61
N ALA A 7 23.35 19.56 -2.38
CA ALA A 7 22.86 20.36 -1.25
C ALA A 7 23.03 21.86 -1.52
N LYS A 8 24.17 22.27 -2.08
CA LYS A 8 24.42 23.65 -2.49
C LYS A 8 23.42 24.11 -3.55
N MET A 9 23.16 23.32 -4.59
CA MET A 9 22.17 23.65 -5.62
C MET A 9 20.76 23.80 -5.04
N ILE A 10 20.33 22.88 -4.17
CA ILE A 10 19.02 22.96 -3.50
C ILE A 10 18.89 24.27 -2.71
N ASN A 11 19.96 24.68 -2.02
CA ASN A 11 19.97 25.93 -1.27
C ASN A 11 19.96 27.17 -2.17
N GLU A 12 20.74 27.16 -3.26
CA GLU A 12 20.78 28.23 -4.27
C GLU A 12 19.43 28.40 -4.99
N ASP A 13 18.72 27.30 -5.23
CA ASP A 13 17.35 27.26 -5.78
C ASP A 13 16.29 27.73 -4.75
N LYS A 14 16.70 27.97 -3.50
CA LYS A 14 15.84 28.43 -2.40
C LYS A 14 14.63 27.54 -2.17
N ILE A 15 14.81 26.23 -2.23
CA ILE A 15 13.73 25.27 -1.95
C ILE A 15 13.22 25.48 -0.52
N GLN A 16 11.92 25.76 -0.37
CA GLN A 16 11.29 25.96 0.94
C GLN A 16 11.03 24.64 1.67
N VAL A 17 10.53 23.63 0.94
CA VAL A 17 10.14 22.32 1.47
C VAL A 17 10.83 21.24 0.65
N LEU A 18 11.77 20.52 1.25
CA LEU A 18 12.51 19.44 0.59
C LEU A 18 11.96 18.08 1.00
N ILE A 19 11.61 17.24 0.02
CA ILE A 19 10.93 15.96 0.25
C ILE A 19 11.91 14.78 0.09
N ASN A 20 12.08 13.99 1.15
CA ASN A 20 12.78 12.73 1.15
C ASN A 20 11.83 11.60 0.71
N LEU A 21 11.98 11.16 -0.53
CA LEU A 21 11.23 10.04 -1.12
C LEU A 21 11.95 8.69 -1.03
N ASN A 22 13.02 8.59 -0.23
CA ASN A 22 13.83 7.37 -0.12
C ASN A 22 13.85 6.79 1.29
N GLY A 23 14.00 7.62 2.32
CA GLY A 23 14.34 7.18 3.67
C GLY A 23 15.55 6.23 3.66
N TYR A 24 15.39 4.99 4.13
CA TYR A 24 16.45 3.98 4.15
C TYR A 24 16.32 2.91 3.05
N THR A 25 15.91 3.32 1.86
CA THR A 25 15.86 2.43 0.68
C THR A 25 17.13 2.52 -0.17
N LYS A 26 17.29 1.56 -1.10
CA LYS A 26 18.43 1.52 -2.01
C LYS A 26 18.53 2.82 -2.82
N GLY A 27 19.72 3.43 -2.81
CA GLY A 27 19.99 4.68 -3.54
C GLY A 27 19.66 5.95 -2.75
N ALA A 28 19.25 5.83 -1.48
CA ALA A 28 19.07 6.98 -0.59
C ALA A 28 20.33 7.83 -0.48
N ARG A 29 20.12 9.15 -0.30
CA ARG A 29 21.18 10.15 -0.13
C ARG A 29 20.87 11.04 1.06
N ASN A 30 20.72 10.42 2.23
CA ASN A 30 20.31 11.10 3.47
C ASN A 30 21.33 12.15 3.94
N GLU A 31 22.57 12.07 3.47
CA GLU A 31 23.61 13.07 3.73
C GLU A 31 23.24 14.44 3.16
N ILE A 32 22.45 14.49 2.06
CA ILE A 32 21.91 15.75 1.52
C ILE A 32 20.99 16.40 2.54
N PHE A 33 20.10 15.64 3.15
CA PHE A 33 19.18 16.12 4.18
C PHE A 33 19.90 16.47 5.48
N ALA A 34 20.96 15.73 5.84
CA ALA A 34 21.78 16.05 7.01
C ALA A 34 22.52 17.40 6.89
N MET A 35 22.79 17.87 5.66
CA MET A 35 23.35 19.21 5.39
C MET A 35 22.30 20.33 5.47
N GLN A 36 21.00 19.99 5.65
CA GLN A 36 19.88 20.91 5.80
C GLN A 36 19.83 22.06 4.76
N PRO A 37 19.86 21.76 3.44
CA PRO A 37 19.86 22.79 2.41
C PRO A 37 18.53 23.53 2.25
N ALA A 38 17.44 23.01 2.84
CA ALA A 38 16.11 23.63 2.87
C ALA A 38 15.65 23.81 4.34
N PRO A 39 14.84 24.84 4.65
CA PRO A 39 14.41 25.12 6.01
C PRO A 39 13.37 24.13 6.56
N ILE A 40 12.65 23.43 5.69
CA ILE A 40 11.70 22.38 6.05
C ILE A 40 12.05 21.12 5.27
N GLN A 41 12.22 20.00 5.97
CA GLN A 41 12.53 18.71 5.36
C GLN A 41 11.51 17.66 5.77
N VAL A 42 10.97 16.93 4.79
CA VAL A 42 9.81 16.05 4.98
C VAL A 42 10.12 14.65 4.49
N SER A 43 9.87 13.63 5.30
CA SER A 43 9.82 12.24 4.83
C SER A 43 8.45 11.93 4.23
N TYR A 44 8.44 11.30 3.05
CA TYR A 44 7.20 10.90 2.41
C TYR A 44 7.37 9.64 1.54
N MET A 45 6.44 8.69 1.69
CA MET A 45 6.16 7.53 0.83
C MET A 45 7.25 6.45 0.67
N GLY A 46 8.50 6.84 0.42
CA GLY A 46 9.57 5.93 0.03
C GLY A 46 10.00 4.93 1.10
N PHE A 47 9.84 5.29 2.37
CA PHE A 47 10.19 4.44 3.50
C PHE A 47 9.01 4.37 4.49
N PRO A 48 8.43 3.18 4.72
CA PRO A 48 7.25 3.02 5.57
C PRO A 48 7.65 2.96 7.06
N GLY A 49 8.28 4.03 7.55
CA GLY A 49 8.70 4.17 8.95
C GLY A 49 9.35 5.53 9.23
N THR A 50 9.70 5.73 10.50
CA THR A 50 10.49 6.88 10.96
C THR A 50 11.89 6.86 10.34
N THR A 51 12.41 8.03 9.97
CA THR A 51 13.83 8.18 9.66
C THR A 51 14.67 8.16 10.94
N GLY A 52 14.11 8.48 12.10
CA GLY A 52 14.87 8.61 13.34
C GLY A 52 15.88 9.75 13.32
N ALA A 53 15.83 10.62 12.31
CA ALA A 53 16.78 11.70 12.10
C ALA A 53 16.28 13.00 12.74
N SER A 54 17.17 13.74 13.39
CA SER A 54 16.87 15.08 13.93
C SER A 54 16.75 16.16 12.85
N TYR A 55 17.16 15.85 11.62
CA TYR A 55 17.13 16.78 10.48
C TYR A 55 15.90 16.60 9.57
N ILE A 56 14.98 15.68 9.89
CA ILE A 56 13.71 15.56 9.16
C ILE A 56 12.58 16.05 10.08
N ASP A 57 11.89 17.10 9.66
CA ASP A 57 10.90 17.80 10.49
C ASP A 57 9.56 17.06 10.53
N TYR A 58 9.11 16.58 9.37
CA TYR A 58 7.76 16.05 9.18
C TYR A 58 7.73 14.68 8.50
N LEU A 59 6.71 13.89 8.83
CA LEU A 59 6.35 12.67 8.11
C LEU A 59 4.92 12.81 7.59
N VAL A 60 4.75 12.78 6.26
CA VAL A 60 3.42 12.74 5.63
C VAL A 60 2.87 11.32 5.72
N THR A 61 1.75 11.18 6.42
CA THR A 61 1.07 9.91 6.71
C THR A 61 -0.45 10.14 6.82
N ASP A 62 -1.20 9.19 7.39
CA ASP A 62 -2.62 9.34 7.70
C ASP A 62 -2.93 8.75 9.09
N GLU A 63 -4.12 9.06 9.64
CA GLU A 63 -4.48 8.65 11.00
C GLU A 63 -4.60 7.13 11.13
N PHE A 64 -4.89 6.40 10.05
CA PHE A 64 -4.97 4.96 10.13
C PHE A 64 -3.59 4.30 10.18
N VAL A 65 -2.67 4.74 9.31
CA VAL A 65 -1.31 4.17 9.19
C VAL A 65 -0.44 4.55 10.38
N SER A 66 -0.50 5.81 10.81
CA SER A 66 0.29 6.34 11.93
C SER A 66 -0.63 7.09 12.90
N PRO A 67 -1.49 6.37 13.66
CA PRO A 67 -2.41 6.99 14.59
C PRO A 67 -1.66 7.74 15.68
N THR A 68 -2.28 8.79 16.21
CA THR A 68 -1.64 9.67 17.21
C THR A 68 -1.11 8.91 18.44
N ARG A 69 -1.75 7.79 18.82
CA ARG A 69 -1.27 6.91 19.91
C ARG A 69 0.13 6.34 19.69
N TYR A 70 0.57 6.22 18.44
CA TYR A 70 1.91 5.73 18.07
C TYR A 70 2.88 6.86 17.71
N ALA A 71 2.52 8.14 17.95
CA ALA A 71 3.38 9.28 17.63
C ALA A 71 4.76 9.20 18.31
N HIS A 72 4.86 8.56 19.47
CA HIS A 72 6.12 8.36 20.20
C HIS A 72 7.16 7.50 19.47
N ILE A 73 6.77 6.76 18.42
CA ILE A 73 7.67 5.94 17.60
C ILE A 73 8.42 6.79 16.56
N TYR A 74 7.89 7.98 16.23
CA TYR A 74 8.38 8.81 15.13
C TYR A 74 9.19 9.98 15.67
N SER A 75 10.35 10.25 15.05
CA SER A 75 11.13 11.45 15.38
C SER A 75 10.51 12.68 14.73
N GLU A 76 9.91 12.50 13.55
CA GLU A 76 9.23 13.52 12.79
C GLU A 76 7.87 13.89 13.39
N LYS A 77 7.37 15.08 13.06
CA LYS A 77 6.00 15.46 13.35
C LYS A 77 5.06 14.87 12.30
N LEU A 78 4.04 14.16 12.78
CA LEU A 78 3.06 13.51 11.92
C LEU A 78 2.15 14.54 11.25
N VAL A 79 2.04 14.43 9.93
CA VAL A 79 1.13 15.21 9.10
C VAL A 79 0.11 14.25 8.51
N HIS A 80 -1.12 14.28 9.02
CA HIS A 80 -2.17 13.38 8.59
C HIS A 80 -2.92 13.95 7.39
N LEU A 81 -2.81 13.27 6.25
CA LEU A 81 -3.71 13.48 5.12
C LEU A 81 -5.10 12.89 5.43
N PRO A 82 -6.19 13.43 4.85
CA PRO A 82 -7.56 13.13 5.30
C PRO A 82 -8.04 11.69 5.04
N HIS A 83 -7.53 11.02 4.00
CA HIS A 83 -8.04 9.71 3.53
C HIS A 83 -6.97 8.63 3.55
N CYS A 84 -5.94 8.81 2.73
CA CYS A 84 -4.79 7.91 2.63
C CYS A 84 -3.55 8.74 2.30
N TYR A 85 -2.44 8.41 2.94
CA TYR A 85 -1.16 9.04 2.61
C TYR A 85 -0.59 8.57 1.27
N PHE A 86 -0.98 7.38 0.83
CA PHE A 86 -0.45 6.73 -0.36
C PHE A 86 -1.16 7.26 -1.61
N VAL A 87 -0.39 7.70 -2.61
CA VAL A 87 -0.91 8.20 -3.89
C VAL A 87 -0.50 7.28 -5.04
N ASN A 88 -1.33 7.27 -6.08
CA ASN A 88 -1.06 6.67 -7.37
C ASN A 88 -1.75 7.51 -8.46
N ASP A 89 -1.50 7.20 -9.74
CA ASP A 89 -2.07 7.92 -10.88
C ASP A 89 -2.80 6.98 -11.85
N TYR A 90 -3.37 5.88 -11.35
CA TYR A 90 -3.91 4.82 -12.22
C TYR A 90 -5.10 5.26 -13.05
N LYS A 91 -5.93 6.16 -12.53
CA LYS A 91 -7.05 6.75 -13.28
C LYS A 91 -6.59 7.48 -14.55
N GLN A 92 -5.37 8.03 -14.56
CA GLN A 92 -4.80 8.70 -15.73
C GLN A 92 -3.87 7.81 -16.55
N LYS A 93 -3.03 6.99 -15.87
CA LYS A 93 -1.93 6.23 -16.50
C LYS A 93 -2.25 4.76 -16.80
N ASN A 94 -3.25 4.20 -16.15
CA ASN A 94 -3.59 2.77 -16.22
C ASN A 94 -5.09 2.55 -16.38
N CYS A 95 -5.83 3.51 -16.94
CA CYS A 95 -7.27 3.35 -17.22
C CYS A 95 -7.53 2.31 -18.32
N ASP A 96 -6.55 2.09 -19.20
CA ASP A 96 -6.58 1.08 -20.25
C ASP A 96 -6.75 -0.35 -19.72
N VAL A 97 -6.34 -0.60 -18.46
CA VAL A 97 -6.50 -1.91 -17.83
C VAL A 97 -7.96 -2.22 -17.49
N LEU A 98 -8.85 -1.22 -17.49
CA LEU A 98 -10.28 -1.37 -17.21
C LEU A 98 -11.13 -1.65 -18.45
N GLY A 99 -10.49 -1.86 -19.62
CA GLY A 99 -11.17 -2.09 -20.88
C GLY A 99 -12.13 -3.29 -20.86
N PRO A 100 -13.19 -3.28 -21.69
CA PRO A 100 -14.27 -4.28 -21.64
C PRO A 100 -13.85 -5.71 -22.03
N VAL A 101 -12.65 -5.86 -22.60
CA VAL A 101 -12.06 -7.15 -22.94
C VAL A 101 -10.84 -7.31 -22.05
N CYS A 102 -10.92 -8.15 -21.02
CA CYS A 102 -9.70 -8.72 -20.44
C CYS A 102 -9.19 -9.73 -21.46
N PRO A 103 -8.09 -9.44 -22.18
CA PRO A 103 -7.63 -10.34 -23.25
C PRO A 103 -7.05 -11.64 -22.71
N HIS A 104 -6.90 -11.74 -21.39
CA HIS A 104 -6.28 -12.87 -20.74
C HIS A 104 -7.30 -13.75 -20.03
N GLU A 105 -7.18 -15.05 -20.26
CA GLU A 105 -7.88 -16.06 -19.50
C GLU A 105 -6.96 -16.64 -18.42
N ARG A 106 -7.57 -17.26 -17.40
CA ARG A 106 -6.83 -18.01 -16.37
C ARG A 106 -5.83 -19.01 -16.97
N SER A 107 -6.17 -19.65 -18.09
CA SER A 107 -5.30 -20.59 -18.79
C SER A 107 -3.98 -19.98 -19.29
N ASP A 108 -3.93 -18.68 -19.60
CA ASP A 108 -2.72 -18.01 -20.08
C ASP A 108 -1.62 -17.96 -19.02
N TYR A 109 -2.00 -18.08 -17.74
CA TYR A 109 -1.07 -18.13 -16.60
C TYR A 109 -1.03 -19.51 -15.94
N GLY A 110 -1.56 -20.54 -16.59
CA GLY A 110 -1.64 -21.89 -16.03
C GLY A 110 -2.57 -22.02 -14.82
N LEU A 111 -3.57 -21.13 -14.71
CA LEU A 111 -4.53 -21.13 -13.62
C LEU A 111 -5.78 -21.97 -13.95
N PRO A 112 -6.35 -22.66 -12.95
CA PRO A 112 -7.58 -23.43 -13.11
C PRO A 112 -8.81 -22.53 -13.34
N LYS A 113 -9.68 -22.91 -14.29
CA LYS A 113 -10.90 -22.15 -14.61
C LYS A 113 -12.02 -22.36 -13.58
N ASP A 114 -12.00 -23.46 -12.85
CA ASP A 114 -13.09 -23.98 -12.00
C ASP A 114 -12.77 -23.95 -10.49
N LYS A 115 -11.64 -23.36 -10.09
CA LYS A 115 -11.22 -23.23 -8.70
C LYS A 115 -11.22 -21.79 -8.23
N PHE A 116 -11.40 -21.61 -6.92
CA PHE A 116 -11.21 -20.32 -6.28
C PHE A 116 -9.72 -19.95 -6.23
N ILE A 117 -9.36 -18.72 -6.59
CA ILE A 117 -7.97 -18.25 -6.63
C ILE A 117 -7.76 -17.21 -5.54
N PHE A 118 -7.10 -17.65 -4.46
CA PHE A 118 -6.48 -16.73 -3.52
C PHE A 118 -5.16 -16.24 -4.13
N ALA A 119 -4.87 -14.93 -4.08
CA ALA A 119 -3.66 -14.36 -4.64
C ALA A 119 -2.82 -13.61 -3.61
N CYS A 120 -1.51 -13.68 -3.76
CA CYS A 120 -0.59 -12.77 -3.09
C CYS A 120 0.63 -12.50 -3.97
N PHE A 121 0.70 -11.29 -4.51
CA PHE A 121 1.79 -10.87 -5.42
C PHE A 121 2.89 -10.09 -4.72
N ASN A 122 2.96 -10.17 -3.39
CA ASN A 122 4.05 -9.61 -2.63
C ASN A 122 5.33 -10.44 -2.83
N GLN A 123 6.48 -9.80 -2.63
CA GLN A 123 7.74 -10.54 -2.55
C GLN A 123 7.72 -11.47 -1.34
N LEU A 124 8.36 -12.64 -1.47
CA LEU A 124 8.28 -13.70 -0.46
C LEU A 124 8.85 -13.29 0.91
N TYR A 125 9.72 -12.28 0.98
CA TYR A 125 10.22 -11.78 2.27
C TYR A 125 9.14 -11.14 3.15
N LYS A 126 8.00 -10.74 2.57
CA LYS A 126 6.87 -10.17 3.31
C LYS A 126 6.00 -11.23 3.99
N MET A 127 6.22 -12.49 3.65
CA MET A 127 5.49 -13.63 4.17
C MET A 127 6.34 -14.34 5.23
N ASP A 128 5.78 -14.53 6.42
CA ASP A 128 6.38 -15.29 7.50
C ASP A 128 5.64 -16.63 7.69
N PRO A 129 6.17 -17.55 8.52
CA PRO A 129 5.54 -18.84 8.75
C PRO A 129 4.11 -18.72 9.30
N GLU A 130 3.81 -17.75 10.17
CA GLU A 130 2.49 -17.66 10.81
C GLU A 130 1.38 -17.33 9.80
N ILE A 131 1.60 -16.33 8.93
CA ILE A 131 0.60 -16.01 7.90
C ILE A 131 0.48 -17.12 6.86
N PHE A 132 1.58 -17.77 6.49
CA PHE A 132 1.53 -18.84 5.49
C PHE A 132 0.83 -20.09 6.03
N ASP A 133 0.97 -20.39 7.33
CA ASP A 133 0.22 -21.45 8.02
C ASP A 133 -1.28 -21.13 8.03
N THR A 134 -1.63 -19.86 8.25
CA THR A 134 -3.01 -19.37 8.13
C THR A 134 -3.55 -19.59 6.72
N TRP A 135 -2.78 -19.28 5.67
CA TRP A 135 -3.20 -19.54 4.28
C TRP A 135 -3.35 -21.03 3.99
N CYS A 136 -2.49 -21.89 4.55
CA CYS A 136 -2.66 -23.33 4.44
C CYS A 136 -3.98 -23.80 5.08
N ASN A 137 -4.39 -23.21 6.20
CA ASN A 137 -5.69 -23.50 6.82
C ASN A 137 -6.87 -23.02 5.96
N ILE A 138 -6.78 -21.82 5.37
CA ILE A 138 -7.77 -21.31 4.41
C ILE A 138 -7.96 -22.30 3.26
N VAL A 139 -6.87 -22.72 2.62
CA VAL A 139 -6.92 -23.66 1.48
C VAL A 139 -7.48 -25.02 1.87
N LYS A 140 -7.19 -25.54 3.08
CA LYS A 140 -7.81 -26.77 3.58
C LYS A 140 -9.32 -26.63 3.82
N ARG A 141 -9.77 -25.45 4.28
CA ARG A 141 -11.19 -25.15 4.50
C ARG A 141 -11.94 -24.88 3.19
N VAL A 142 -11.23 -24.54 2.12
CA VAL A 142 -11.75 -24.32 0.76
C VAL A 142 -11.04 -25.25 -0.22
N PRO A 143 -11.31 -26.57 -0.20
CA PRO A 143 -10.51 -27.55 -0.94
C PRO A 143 -10.51 -27.34 -2.45
N ASN A 144 -11.56 -26.72 -3.01
CA ASN A 144 -11.62 -26.32 -4.42
C ASN A 144 -10.98 -24.94 -4.67
N SER A 145 -9.78 -24.72 -4.13
CA SER A 145 -9.03 -23.47 -4.27
C SER A 145 -7.55 -23.69 -4.54
N VAL A 146 -6.88 -22.61 -4.97
CA VAL A 146 -5.43 -22.51 -5.15
C VAL A 146 -4.92 -21.18 -4.59
N LEU A 147 -3.64 -21.15 -4.22
CA LEU A 147 -2.87 -19.95 -3.91
C LEU A 147 -1.99 -19.59 -5.11
N TRP A 148 -2.15 -18.37 -5.60
CA TRP A 148 -1.36 -17.82 -6.69
C TRP A 148 -0.36 -16.78 -6.17
N LEU A 149 0.93 -17.14 -6.20
CA LEU A 149 2.00 -16.41 -5.54
C LEU A 149 3.03 -15.84 -6.53
N LEU A 150 3.66 -14.72 -6.17
CA LEU A 150 4.79 -14.19 -6.94
C LEU A 150 6.07 -15.03 -6.70
N ARG A 151 6.72 -15.44 -7.79
CA ARG A 151 8.02 -16.13 -7.77
C ARG A 151 9.15 -15.12 -7.58
N PHE A 152 9.28 -14.56 -6.37
CA PHE A 152 10.35 -13.60 -6.09
C PHE A 152 10.83 -13.63 -4.63
N PRO A 153 12.08 -14.09 -4.36
CA PRO A 153 13.04 -14.66 -5.31
C PRO A 153 12.65 -16.09 -5.76
N ALA A 154 13.13 -16.51 -6.94
CA ALA A 154 12.81 -17.83 -7.50
C ALA A 154 13.22 -19.02 -6.61
N THR A 155 14.29 -18.86 -5.83
CA THR A 155 14.78 -19.87 -4.87
C THR A 155 13.83 -20.13 -3.70
N GLY A 156 12.78 -19.32 -3.53
CA GLY A 156 11.76 -19.49 -2.51
C GLY A 156 10.70 -20.53 -2.86
N GLU A 157 10.41 -20.76 -4.15
CA GLU A 157 9.26 -21.58 -4.59
C GLU A 157 9.27 -23.00 -3.98
N MET A 158 10.40 -23.70 -4.07
CA MET A 158 10.51 -25.08 -3.56
C MET A 158 10.28 -25.14 -2.04
N ARG A 159 10.74 -24.13 -1.29
CA ARG A 159 10.58 -24.07 0.17
C ARG A 159 9.12 -23.81 0.55
N VAL A 160 8.46 -22.90 -0.15
CA VAL A 160 7.04 -22.58 0.07
C VAL A 160 6.16 -23.81 -0.22
N LYS A 161 6.40 -24.51 -1.33
CA LYS A 161 5.69 -25.76 -1.67
C LYS A 161 5.92 -26.87 -0.64
N ALA A 162 7.17 -27.08 -0.22
CA ALA A 162 7.49 -28.07 0.81
C ALA A 162 6.83 -27.75 2.16
N HIS A 163 6.84 -26.48 2.56
CA HIS A 163 6.20 -26.02 3.80
C HIS A 163 4.68 -26.21 3.76
N ALA A 164 4.04 -25.94 2.63
CA ALA A 164 2.61 -26.18 2.41
C ALA A 164 2.26 -27.68 2.45
N ALA A 165 3.05 -28.52 1.78
CA ALA A 165 2.88 -29.97 1.79
C ALA A 165 2.96 -30.54 3.22
N ALA A 166 3.90 -30.07 4.04
CA ALA A 166 4.00 -30.44 5.45
C ALA A 166 2.77 -30.06 6.30
N ARG A 167 1.88 -29.19 5.79
CA ARG A 167 0.64 -28.75 6.44
C ARG A 167 -0.62 -29.32 5.80
N GLY A 168 -0.46 -30.28 4.89
CA GLY A 168 -1.55 -30.99 4.23
C GLY A 168 -2.15 -30.26 3.03
N VAL A 169 -1.45 -29.28 2.44
CA VAL A 169 -1.85 -28.62 1.19
C VAL A 169 -1.14 -29.27 0.02
N SER A 170 -1.89 -29.64 -1.03
CA SER A 170 -1.27 -30.24 -2.22
C SER A 170 -0.34 -29.24 -2.92
N PRO A 171 0.85 -29.64 -3.41
CA PRO A 171 1.73 -28.77 -4.19
C PRO A 171 1.05 -28.14 -5.42
N ASP A 172 0.07 -28.81 -6.02
CA ASP A 172 -0.69 -28.32 -7.18
C ASP A 172 -1.68 -27.20 -6.81
N GLN A 173 -1.94 -27.00 -5.52
CA GLN A 173 -2.71 -25.85 -5.02
C GLN A 173 -1.83 -24.61 -4.83
N ILE A 174 -0.51 -24.69 -5.03
CA ILE A 174 0.41 -23.55 -4.94
C ILE A 174 0.97 -23.25 -6.33
N ILE A 175 0.42 -22.23 -6.98
CA ILE A 175 0.80 -21.81 -8.33
C ILE A 175 1.67 -20.56 -8.22
N PHE A 176 2.78 -20.54 -8.96
CA PHE A 176 3.70 -19.41 -8.99
C PHE A 176 3.63 -18.69 -10.34
N THR A 177 3.72 -17.36 -10.31
CA THR A 177 3.89 -16.53 -11.50
C THR A 177 5.17 -15.70 -11.40
N ASP A 178 5.79 -15.43 -12.54
CA ASP A 178 6.94 -14.53 -12.62
C ASP A 178 6.53 -13.06 -12.47
N VAL A 179 7.55 -12.21 -12.24
CA VAL A 179 7.41 -10.75 -12.24
C VAL A 179 6.94 -10.31 -13.63
N ALA A 180 5.87 -9.54 -13.68
CA ALA A 180 5.33 -8.98 -14.90
C ALA A 180 5.59 -7.48 -14.99
N MET A 181 5.49 -6.93 -16.20
CA MET A 181 5.41 -5.48 -16.40
C MET A 181 4.19 -4.91 -15.67
N LYS A 182 4.25 -3.62 -15.30
CA LYS A 182 3.23 -2.99 -14.44
C LYS A 182 1.80 -3.13 -14.97
N HIS A 183 1.57 -2.86 -16.25
CA HIS A 183 0.23 -2.95 -16.87
C HIS A 183 -0.29 -4.40 -16.81
N GLU A 184 0.56 -5.36 -17.12
CA GLU A 184 0.26 -6.78 -17.09
C GLU A 184 -0.01 -7.29 -15.67
N HIS A 185 0.77 -6.83 -14.70
CA HIS A 185 0.57 -7.14 -13.29
C HIS A 185 -0.81 -6.69 -12.79
N ILE A 186 -1.22 -5.47 -13.11
CA ILE A 186 -2.54 -4.96 -12.76
C ILE A 186 -3.62 -5.77 -13.47
N ARG A 187 -3.53 -5.95 -14.79
CA ARG A 187 -4.54 -6.68 -15.59
C ARG A 187 -4.75 -8.11 -15.10
N ARG A 188 -3.68 -8.87 -14.93
CA ARG A 188 -3.78 -10.28 -14.50
C ARG A 188 -4.34 -10.43 -13.08
N SER A 189 -4.30 -9.36 -12.28
CA SER A 189 -4.85 -9.38 -10.92
C SER A 189 -6.37 -9.54 -10.92
N GLU A 190 -7.07 -9.15 -12.01
CA GLU A 190 -8.51 -9.41 -12.18
C GLU A 190 -8.86 -10.90 -12.31
N LEU A 191 -7.87 -11.77 -12.58
CA LEU A 191 -8.08 -13.22 -12.72
C LEU A 191 -8.17 -13.95 -11.39
N ALA A 192 -7.70 -13.32 -10.30
CA ALA A 192 -7.84 -13.83 -8.95
C ALA A 192 -9.21 -13.47 -8.37
N ASP A 193 -9.62 -14.19 -7.31
CA ASP A 193 -10.91 -13.98 -6.66
C ASP A 193 -10.78 -13.18 -5.36
N LEU A 194 -9.71 -13.42 -4.59
CA LEU A 194 -9.44 -12.70 -3.34
C LEU A 194 -7.94 -12.55 -3.08
N PHE A 195 -7.49 -11.35 -2.73
CA PHE A 195 -6.11 -11.09 -2.33
C PHE A 195 -5.91 -11.32 -0.84
N LEU A 196 -4.85 -12.05 -0.48
CA LEU A 196 -4.44 -12.29 0.90
C LEU A 196 -3.22 -11.42 1.23
N ASP A 197 -3.43 -10.35 2.01
CA ASP A 197 -2.36 -9.46 2.42
C ASP A 197 -1.46 -10.06 3.50
N THR A 198 -0.21 -9.60 3.57
CA THR A 198 0.79 -10.04 4.54
C THR A 198 0.85 -9.07 5.74
N PRO A 199 0.50 -9.49 6.97
CA PRO A 199 0.37 -8.58 8.12
C PRO A 199 1.67 -7.91 8.56
N LEU A 200 2.81 -8.61 8.52
CA LEU A 200 4.11 -8.06 8.99
C LEU A 200 4.70 -7.00 8.06
N CYS A 201 4.33 -7.02 6.78
CA CYS A 201 4.65 -5.98 5.82
C CYS A 201 3.60 -6.03 4.72
N ASN A 202 2.69 -5.06 4.70
CA ASN A 202 1.55 -5.13 3.80
C ASN A 202 1.96 -5.00 2.32
N ALA A 203 1.02 -5.34 1.46
CA ALA A 203 0.91 -4.86 0.11
C ALA A 203 0.75 -3.32 0.13
N HIS A 204 1.80 -2.62 -0.33
CA HIS A 204 1.79 -1.16 -0.47
C HIS A 204 1.37 -0.84 -1.91
N THR A 205 2.33 -0.68 -2.82
CA THR A 205 2.06 -0.54 -4.26
C THR A 205 1.22 -1.70 -4.79
N THR A 206 1.56 -2.95 -4.47
CA THR A 206 0.76 -4.13 -4.85
C THR A 206 -0.70 -4.02 -4.38
N GLY A 207 -0.93 -3.40 -3.20
CA GLY A 207 -2.28 -3.20 -2.68
C GLY A 207 -3.08 -2.22 -3.54
N THR A 208 -2.45 -1.12 -3.97
CA THR A 208 -3.09 -0.19 -4.92
C THR A 208 -3.36 -0.84 -6.28
N ASP A 209 -2.47 -1.73 -6.73
CA ASP A 209 -2.55 -2.38 -8.04
C ASP A 209 -3.77 -3.28 -8.12
N ILE A 210 -3.94 -4.13 -7.11
CA ILE A 210 -5.04 -5.10 -7.08
C ILE A 210 -6.38 -4.42 -6.79
N LEU A 211 -6.41 -3.35 -5.98
CA LEU A 211 -7.64 -2.58 -5.76
C LEU A 211 -8.07 -1.83 -7.03
N TRP A 212 -7.12 -1.35 -7.84
CA TRP A 212 -7.43 -0.75 -9.13
C TRP A 212 -7.99 -1.78 -10.12
N ALA A 213 -7.43 -2.98 -10.14
CA ALA A 213 -7.98 -4.13 -10.87
C ALA A 213 -9.38 -4.56 -10.34
N GLY A 214 -9.79 -4.08 -9.16
CA GLY A 214 -11.06 -4.45 -8.56
C GLY A 214 -11.05 -5.83 -7.88
N LEU A 215 -9.86 -6.31 -7.50
CA LEU A 215 -9.67 -7.51 -6.68
C LEU A 215 -9.80 -7.12 -5.19
N PRO A 216 -10.78 -7.65 -4.45
CA PRO A 216 -10.88 -7.41 -3.00
C PRO A 216 -9.67 -8.01 -2.26
N MET A 217 -9.32 -7.46 -1.09
CA MET A 217 -8.27 -8.01 -0.23
C MET A 217 -8.72 -8.22 1.21
N ILE A 218 -8.05 -9.12 1.93
CA ILE A 218 -8.13 -9.22 3.39
C ILE A 218 -6.80 -8.77 3.99
N THR A 219 -6.85 -7.84 4.95
CA THR A 219 -5.67 -7.32 5.66
C THR A 219 -5.89 -7.25 7.17
N LEU A 220 -4.81 -7.52 7.92
CA LEU A 220 -4.76 -7.48 9.38
C LEU A 220 -3.79 -6.39 9.84
N PRO A 221 -4.29 -5.21 10.27
CA PRO A 221 -3.45 -4.13 10.77
C PRO A 221 -2.79 -4.49 12.10
N LEU A 222 -1.48 -4.36 12.19
CA LEU A 222 -0.72 -4.46 13.45
C LEU A 222 -0.28 -3.06 13.94
N GLU A 223 0.85 -2.96 14.63
CA GLU A 223 1.29 -1.72 15.30
C GLU A 223 2.16 -0.79 14.43
N LYS A 224 2.99 -1.34 13.54
CA LYS A 224 4.00 -0.57 12.79
C LYS A 224 3.37 0.09 11.56
N MET A 225 3.97 1.18 11.07
CA MET A 225 3.54 1.85 9.84
C MET A 225 3.38 0.87 8.66
N ALA A 226 4.40 0.05 8.41
CA ALA A 226 4.43 -0.92 7.31
C ALA A 226 3.34 -2.01 7.37
N THR A 227 2.72 -2.21 8.55
CA THR A 227 1.67 -3.22 8.81
C THR A 227 0.27 -2.64 8.75
N ARG A 228 0.11 -1.35 8.41
CA ARG A 228 -1.18 -0.65 8.40
C ARG A 228 -1.52 0.01 7.06
N VAL A 229 -0.61 -0.03 6.09
CA VAL A 229 -0.79 0.61 4.79
C VAL A 229 -1.99 0.02 4.05
N ALA A 230 -2.09 -1.32 3.94
CA ALA A 230 -3.19 -1.94 3.21
C ALA A 230 -4.56 -1.59 3.81
N GLY A 231 -4.67 -1.50 5.14
CA GLY A 231 -5.90 -1.05 5.78
C GLY A 231 -6.26 0.40 5.45
N SER A 232 -5.28 1.31 5.35
CA SER A 232 -5.52 2.68 4.88
C SER A 232 -5.97 2.71 3.41
N LEU A 233 -5.37 1.88 2.55
CA LEU A 233 -5.84 1.72 1.16
C LEU A 233 -7.31 1.26 1.14
N CYS A 234 -7.64 0.23 1.93
CA CYS A 234 -8.99 -0.31 2.02
C CYS A 234 -10.01 0.75 2.49
N LEU A 235 -9.69 1.52 3.53
CA LEU A 235 -10.55 2.60 4.00
C LEU A 235 -10.76 3.69 2.94
N ALA A 236 -9.71 4.05 2.20
CA ALA A 236 -9.80 5.05 1.15
C ALA A 236 -10.59 4.58 -0.10
N THR A 237 -10.92 3.28 -0.22
CA THR A 237 -11.92 2.81 -1.19
C THR A 237 -13.36 3.06 -0.72
N GLY A 238 -13.58 3.29 0.58
CA GLY A 238 -14.90 3.30 1.21
C GLY A 238 -15.43 1.92 1.62
N LEU A 239 -14.64 0.85 1.41
CA LEU A 239 -15.04 -0.55 1.66
C LEU A 239 -14.18 -1.23 2.73
N GLY A 240 -13.57 -0.43 3.62
CA GLY A 240 -12.65 -0.91 4.66
C GLY A 240 -13.25 -1.97 5.58
N ASP A 241 -14.51 -1.82 5.99
CA ASP A 241 -15.18 -2.75 6.92
C ASP A 241 -15.34 -4.17 6.33
N GLU A 242 -15.41 -4.28 5.00
CA GLU A 242 -15.50 -5.57 4.31
C GLU A 242 -14.12 -6.26 4.14
N MET A 243 -13.02 -5.51 4.26
CA MET A 243 -11.65 -5.96 3.91
C MET A 243 -10.66 -5.98 5.10
N ILE A 244 -10.94 -5.23 6.16
CA ILE A 244 -10.07 -5.13 7.35
C ILE A 244 -10.59 -6.06 8.44
N VAL A 245 -9.69 -6.83 9.02
CA VAL A 245 -9.97 -7.75 10.13
C VAL A 245 -9.13 -7.38 11.36
N SER A 246 -9.54 -7.84 12.54
CA SER A 246 -8.89 -7.50 13.81
C SER A 246 -8.11 -8.63 14.47
N SER A 247 -8.09 -9.82 13.88
CA SER A 247 -7.31 -10.97 14.39
C SER A 247 -6.95 -11.95 13.28
N THR A 248 -5.96 -12.81 13.53
CA THR A 248 -5.61 -13.94 12.63
C THR A 248 -6.79 -14.90 12.42
N LYS A 249 -7.60 -15.13 13.46
CA LYS A 249 -8.82 -15.93 13.35
C LYS A 249 -9.83 -15.30 12.39
N GLU A 250 -10.08 -14.01 12.54
CA GLU A 250 -10.99 -13.29 11.65
C GLU A 250 -10.43 -13.20 10.22
N TYR A 251 -9.11 -13.09 10.05
CA TYR A 251 -8.45 -13.17 8.75
C TYR A 251 -8.81 -14.47 8.04
N GLU A 252 -8.64 -15.61 8.72
CA GLU A 252 -8.98 -16.93 8.19
C GLU A 252 -10.49 -17.05 7.92
N ASP A 253 -11.32 -16.68 8.89
CA ASP A 253 -12.77 -16.82 8.81
C ASP A 253 -13.37 -15.94 7.70
N ARG A 254 -12.89 -14.71 7.53
CA ARG A 254 -13.33 -13.80 6.46
C ARG A 254 -12.92 -14.29 5.08
N ALA A 255 -11.69 -14.79 4.92
CA ALA A 255 -11.24 -15.34 3.65
C ALA A 255 -12.07 -16.57 3.23
N VAL A 256 -12.37 -17.45 4.18
CA VAL A 256 -13.23 -18.63 3.95
C VAL A 256 -14.67 -18.24 3.69
N GLU A 257 -15.22 -17.26 4.41
CA GLU A 257 -16.58 -16.74 4.16
C GLU A 257 -16.72 -16.22 2.73
N LEU A 258 -15.81 -15.36 2.29
CA LEU A 258 -15.86 -14.79 0.93
C LEU A 258 -15.68 -15.88 -0.14
N ALA A 259 -14.80 -16.85 0.10
CA ALA A 259 -14.57 -17.93 -0.84
C ALA A 259 -15.71 -18.96 -0.95
N THR A 260 -16.51 -19.09 0.11
CA THR A 260 -17.67 -20.02 0.15
C THR A 260 -19.01 -19.32 -0.08
N ASN A 261 -19.01 -17.99 -0.21
CA ASN A 261 -20.20 -17.18 -0.50
C ASN A 261 -20.00 -16.32 -1.77
N PRO A 262 -20.20 -16.91 -2.97
CA PRO A 262 -20.01 -16.21 -4.23
C PRO A 262 -20.84 -14.93 -4.36
N ALA A 263 -22.05 -14.89 -3.80
CA ALA A 263 -22.91 -13.72 -3.84
C ALA A 263 -22.31 -12.54 -3.05
N LYS A 264 -21.76 -12.80 -1.85
CA LYS A 264 -21.10 -11.79 -1.03
C LYS A 264 -19.84 -11.27 -1.70
N LEU A 265 -18.98 -12.17 -2.21
CA LEU A 265 -17.76 -11.76 -2.90
C LEU A 265 -18.06 -10.98 -4.19
N GLN A 266 -19.05 -11.41 -4.97
CA GLN A 266 -19.46 -10.70 -6.18
C GLN A 266 -20.00 -9.31 -5.86
N ALA A 267 -20.77 -9.16 -4.78
CA ALA A 267 -21.26 -7.87 -4.32
C ALA A 267 -20.10 -6.93 -3.93
N LEU A 268 -19.13 -7.41 -3.16
CA LEU A 268 -17.93 -6.64 -2.78
C LEU A 268 -17.10 -6.26 -4.02
N THR A 269 -16.88 -7.21 -4.93
CA THR A 269 -16.14 -7.00 -6.19
C THR A 269 -16.83 -5.93 -7.06
N ASN A 270 -18.15 -6.01 -7.21
CA ASN A 270 -18.93 -5.04 -7.98
C ASN A 270 -18.85 -3.64 -7.36
N LYS A 271 -19.05 -3.53 -6.03
CA LYS A 271 -18.89 -2.26 -5.31
C LYS A 271 -17.49 -1.69 -5.52
N LEU A 272 -16.45 -2.49 -5.39
CA LEU A 272 -15.07 -2.05 -5.56
C LEU A 272 -14.82 -1.52 -6.98
N LYS A 273 -15.30 -2.23 -8.01
CA LYS A 273 -15.21 -1.83 -9.41
C LYS A 273 -16.01 -0.56 -9.73
N GLU A 274 -17.11 -0.31 -9.02
CA GLU A 274 -17.91 0.91 -9.12
C GLU A 274 -17.20 2.10 -8.45
N VAL A 275 -16.80 1.95 -7.19
CA VAL A 275 -16.23 3.07 -6.42
C VAL A 275 -14.81 3.43 -6.82
N ARG A 276 -14.03 2.54 -7.46
CA ARG A 276 -12.63 2.85 -7.84
C ARG A 276 -12.48 4.10 -8.73
N LEU A 277 -13.54 4.52 -9.43
CA LEU A 277 -13.51 5.73 -10.27
C LEU A 277 -13.79 7.02 -9.49
N THR A 278 -14.35 6.94 -8.28
CA THR A 278 -14.82 8.08 -7.48
C THR A 278 -14.24 8.14 -6.07
N CYS A 279 -13.65 7.04 -5.58
CA CYS A 279 -13.11 6.97 -4.23
C CYS A 279 -11.83 7.80 -4.07
N PRO A 280 -11.55 8.30 -2.85
CA PRO A 280 -10.35 9.08 -2.58
C PRO A 280 -9.03 8.40 -2.97
N LEU A 281 -8.95 7.05 -2.92
CA LEU A 281 -7.73 6.30 -3.22
C LEU A 281 -7.18 6.53 -4.65
N PHE A 282 -8.07 6.81 -5.60
CA PHE A 282 -7.72 7.01 -7.01
C PHE A 282 -8.04 8.43 -7.52
N ASP A 283 -8.30 9.37 -6.61
CA ASP A 283 -8.49 10.79 -6.91
C ASP A 283 -7.18 11.55 -6.66
N THR A 284 -6.24 11.41 -7.60
CA THR A 284 -4.93 12.06 -7.55
C THR A 284 -5.04 13.58 -7.43
N ALA A 285 -6.02 14.21 -8.08
CA ALA A 285 -6.20 15.66 -8.05
C ALA A 285 -6.63 16.14 -6.66
N ARG A 286 -7.56 15.44 -6.00
CA ARG A 286 -7.92 15.71 -4.60
C ARG A 286 -6.76 15.47 -3.66
N TRP A 287 -5.99 14.40 -3.88
CA TRP A 287 -4.84 14.08 -3.07
C TRP A 287 -3.76 15.18 -3.15
N VAL A 288 -3.44 15.66 -4.35
CA VAL A 288 -2.47 16.77 -4.55
C VAL A 288 -2.94 18.04 -3.84
N ARG A 289 -4.22 18.42 -3.95
CA ARG A 289 -4.75 19.59 -3.22
C ARG A 289 -4.58 19.45 -1.70
N ASN A 290 -4.70 18.25 -1.16
CA ASN A 290 -4.48 18.01 0.27
C ASN A 290 -3.00 18.05 0.65
N LEU A 291 -2.11 17.60 -0.23
CA LEU A 291 -0.67 17.74 -0.04
C LEU A 291 -0.24 19.22 -0.09
N ASP A 292 -0.79 20.01 -1.02
CA ASP A 292 -0.53 21.45 -1.10
C ASP A 292 -0.93 22.16 0.20
N ARG A 293 -2.13 21.89 0.72
CA ARG A 293 -2.58 22.38 2.04
C ARG A 293 -1.59 22.02 3.15
N ALA A 294 -1.04 20.81 3.13
CA ALA A 294 -0.03 20.39 4.10
C ALA A 294 1.24 21.25 4.01
N TYR A 295 1.76 21.45 2.79
CA TYR A 295 2.97 22.25 2.56
C TYR A 295 2.76 23.73 2.93
N PHE A 296 1.62 24.32 2.58
CA PHE A 296 1.29 25.68 3.01
C PHE A 296 1.23 25.79 4.53
N LYS A 297 0.66 24.81 5.23
CA LYS A 297 0.63 24.82 6.70
C LYS A 297 2.04 24.73 7.30
N MET A 298 2.88 23.82 6.81
CA MET A 298 4.28 23.71 7.25
C MET A 298 5.02 25.03 7.07
N TRP A 299 4.84 25.66 5.91
CA TRP A 299 5.45 26.95 5.60
C TRP A 299 4.96 28.07 6.52
N ASN A 300 3.65 28.16 6.76
CA ASN A 300 3.07 29.16 7.67
C ASN A 300 3.55 28.99 9.11
N ILE A 301 3.69 27.75 9.59
CA ILE A 301 4.29 27.44 10.91
C ILE A 301 5.72 28.00 10.96
N TYR A 302 6.53 27.71 9.95
CA TYR A 302 7.92 28.17 9.85
C TYR A 302 8.04 29.70 9.79
N CYS A 303 7.28 30.37 8.92
CA CYS A 303 7.27 31.82 8.78
C CYS A 303 6.83 32.55 10.05
N SER A 304 6.03 31.90 10.89
CA SER A 304 5.61 32.42 12.19
C SER A 304 6.67 32.23 13.29
N GLY A 305 7.87 31.73 12.95
CA GLY A 305 8.95 31.44 13.90
C GLY A 305 8.64 30.27 14.85
N ARG A 306 7.64 29.43 14.54
CA ARG A 306 7.25 28.28 15.37
C ARG A 306 8.03 27.03 14.96
N HIS A 307 8.27 26.15 15.92
CA HIS A 307 8.86 24.83 15.67
C HIS A 307 7.86 23.90 14.98
N PRO A 308 8.34 22.85 14.27
CA PRO A 308 7.47 21.82 13.72
C PRO A 308 6.53 21.22 14.76
N GLU A 309 5.24 21.13 14.41
CA GLU A 309 4.18 20.54 15.24
C GLU A 309 3.31 19.58 14.41
N PRO A 310 2.76 18.51 15.01
CA PRO A 310 1.91 17.57 14.27
C PRO A 310 0.55 18.23 13.96
N PHE A 311 -0.04 17.89 12.82
CA PHE A 311 -1.35 18.39 12.44
C PHE A 311 -2.10 17.47 11.48
N LYS A 312 -3.41 17.71 11.37
CA LYS A 312 -4.29 17.07 10.38
C LYS A 312 -4.65 18.07 9.30
N VAL A 313 -4.53 17.65 8.05
CA VAL A 313 -5.05 18.41 6.91
C VAL A 313 -6.57 18.31 6.93
N LYS A 314 -7.25 19.45 6.77
CA LYS A 314 -8.70 19.50 6.56
C LYS A 314 -8.98 19.78 5.10
N GLU A 315 -10.11 19.29 4.60
CA GLU A 315 -10.52 19.53 3.23
C GLU A 315 -11.31 20.83 3.07
N ASP A 316 -10.77 21.90 3.62
CA ASP A 316 -11.28 23.25 3.47
C ASP A 316 -10.10 24.20 3.19
N ASP A 317 -10.39 25.31 2.50
CA ASP A 317 -9.38 26.30 2.11
C ASP A 317 -9.33 27.47 3.11
N SER A 318 -9.99 27.34 4.27
CA SER A 318 -10.13 28.43 5.24
C SER A 318 -8.80 28.83 5.88
N GLU A 319 -7.90 27.87 6.06
CA GLU A 319 -6.54 28.06 6.59
C GLU A 319 -5.49 28.27 5.47
N PHE A 320 -5.86 28.07 4.20
CA PHE A 320 -4.94 27.97 3.06
C PHE A 320 -5.54 28.61 1.79
N PRO A 321 -5.60 29.96 1.70
CA PRO A 321 -6.07 30.59 0.49
C PRO A 321 -5.11 30.22 -0.65
N TYR A 322 -5.64 29.54 -1.67
CA TYR A 322 -5.05 29.49 -2.99
C TYR A 322 -5.15 30.91 -3.57
N ASP A 323 -4.27 31.81 -3.14
CA ASP A 323 -4.00 32.99 -3.95
C ASP A 323 -3.36 32.48 -5.25
N ARG A 324 -4.15 32.50 -6.32
CA ARG A 324 -3.71 32.26 -7.70
C ARG A 324 -2.92 33.44 -8.21
#